data_AF-A0A4Q5QHA3-F1
#
_entry.id   AF-A0A4Q5QHA3-F1
#
_cell.length_a   1.000
_cell.length_b   1.000
_cell.length_c   1.000
_cell.angle_alpha   90.00
_cell.angle_beta   90.00
_cell.angle_gamma   90.00
#
_symmetry.space_group_name_H-M   'P 1'
#
loop_
_entity.id
_entity.type
_entity.pdbx_description
1 polymer ?
#
loop_
_entity_poly.entity_id
_entity_poly.type
_entity_poly.pdbx_seq_one_letter_code
_entity_poly.pdbx_strand_id
1 'polypeptide(L)'
;MLIKVFTTKNYKYLLFSLLAGLLFLLVNFGFYYRNYQLTTNLLGVDEKEYGTYSNEKMSAKLLLSSVLKNTGNHIGVFHLKPLSEFTASTIIKWHKMLGVNINDPANNYYKDKYDTLYNPAHEDAAPNFIHFILITASIMLIVVQTFKRKIPLQVKLLVFTIIFQGLFFCFYLKYQPFHTRLQTAMFLLAVPLICYAVTLLSNHFKKLFYWTTPFIFVYALMIVQGNLNHPLNAEISKSRSEKYFMAKPWLHDEYAGISQKINTLKYTNVGLTLGDGDNDFEYALFTNCYSQPINPVYIEVNNYTQKAHHFTSNVDCIVSTAANKPFIDYQGKRFYNQNAGNKLIYLYR
;
A
#
# COMPACT_ATOMS: atom_id res chain seq x y z
N MET A 1 -7.56 -12.34 -27.86
CA MET A 1 -8.86 -13.01 -27.64
C MET A 1 -10.04 -12.18 -28.15
N LEU A 2 -10.30 -10.98 -27.60
CA LEU A 2 -11.31 -10.03 -28.09
C LEU A 2 -11.21 -9.76 -29.60
N ILE A 3 -9.99 -9.64 -30.12
CA ILE A 3 -9.75 -9.47 -31.55
C ILE A 3 -10.30 -10.64 -32.36
N LYS A 4 -10.04 -11.88 -31.93
CA LYS A 4 -10.57 -13.08 -32.60
C LYS A 4 -12.08 -13.15 -32.48
N VAL A 5 -12.67 -12.78 -31.35
CA VAL A 5 -14.14 -12.68 -31.22
C VAL A 5 -14.69 -11.68 -32.24
N PHE A 6 -14.07 -10.51 -32.37
CA PHE A 6 -14.55 -9.47 -33.29
C PHE A 6 -14.35 -9.83 -34.77
N THR A 7 -13.24 -10.47 -35.13
CA THR A 7 -12.93 -10.83 -36.52
C THR A 7 -13.61 -12.12 -36.98
N THR A 8 -13.73 -13.12 -36.10
CA THR A 8 -14.27 -14.44 -36.45
C THR A 8 -15.71 -14.65 -35.99
N LYS A 9 -16.26 -13.75 -35.16
CA LYS A 9 -17.54 -13.91 -34.43
C LYS A 9 -17.62 -15.22 -33.62
N ASN A 10 -16.48 -15.86 -33.35
CA ASN A 10 -16.43 -17.09 -32.59
C ASN A 10 -16.38 -16.79 -31.09
N TYR A 11 -17.54 -16.89 -30.44
CA TYR A 11 -17.69 -16.62 -29.01
C TYR A 11 -17.01 -17.67 -28.12
N LYS A 12 -16.54 -18.81 -28.64
CA LYS A 12 -15.76 -19.79 -27.85
C LYS A 12 -14.51 -19.17 -27.25
N TYR A 13 -13.97 -18.11 -27.88
CA TYR A 13 -12.85 -17.38 -27.29
C TYR A 13 -13.25 -16.71 -25.97
N LEU A 14 -14.49 -16.21 -25.80
CA LEU A 14 -14.98 -15.61 -24.54
C LEU A 14 -14.89 -16.56 -23.34
N LEU A 15 -14.94 -17.87 -23.58
CA LEU A 15 -14.78 -18.89 -22.55
C LEU A 15 -13.48 -18.70 -21.78
N PHE A 16 -12.37 -18.33 -22.42
CA PHE A 16 -11.10 -18.13 -21.72
C PHE A 16 -11.12 -16.91 -20.78
N SER A 17 -11.80 -15.82 -21.15
CA SER A 17 -11.98 -14.67 -20.24
C SER A 17 -12.91 -15.00 -19.09
N LEU A 18 -13.98 -15.76 -19.36
CA LEU A 18 -14.89 -16.23 -18.31
C LEU A 18 -14.15 -17.16 -17.34
N LEU A 19 -13.35 -18.10 -17.86
CA LEU A 19 -12.52 -18.98 -17.05
C LEU A 19 -11.49 -18.19 -16.21
N ALA A 20 -10.84 -17.19 -16.79
CA ALA A 20 -9.91 -16.33 -16.04
C ALA A 20 -10.61 -15.57 -14.92
N GLY A 21 -11.80 -15.00 -15.18
CA GLY A 21 -12.62 -14.34 -14.16
C GLY A 21 -13.11 -15.31 -13.08
N LEU A 22 -13.53 -16.52 -13.47
CA LEU A 22 -13.96 -17.56 -12.54
C LEU A 22 -12.79 -18.03 -11.65
N LEU A 23 -11.61 -18.27 -12.22
CA LEU A 23 -10.41 -18.63 -11.46
C LEU A 23 -10.06 -17.53 -10.45
N PHE A 24 -10.13 -16.26 -10.85
CA PHE A 24 -9.93 -15.14 -9.92
C PHE A 24 -10.93 -15.18 -8.76
N LEU A 25 -12.22 -15.39 -9.03
CA LEU A 25 -13.25 -15.48 -7.99
C LEU A 25 -13.06 -16.70 -7.08
N LEU A 26 -12.70 -17.85 -7.65
CA LEU A 26 -12.47 -19.09 -6.89
C LEU A 26 -11.28 -18.97 -5.95
N VAL A 27 -10.16 -18.41 -6.42
CA VAL A 27 -8.96 -18.18 -5.59
C VAL A 27 -9.27 -17.23 -4.43
N ASN A 28 -10.16 -16.27 -4.64
CA ASN A 28 -10.55 -15.29 -3.62
C ASN A 28 -11.81 -15.67 -2.83
N PHE A 29 -12.43 -16.82 -3.11
CA PHE A 29 -13.73 -17.20 -2.53
C PHE A 29 -13.69 -17.25 -1.00
N GLY A 30 -12.63 -17.81 -0.42
CA GLY A 30 -12.46 -17.86 1.04
C GLY A 30 -12.47 -16.48 1.70
N PHE A 31 -11.87 -15.47 1.04
CA PHE A 31 -11.89 -14.10 1.55
C PHE A 31 -13.30 -13.50 1.47
N TYR A 32 -14.01 -13.67 0.34
CA TYR A 32 -15.38 -13.18 0.19
C TYR A 32 -16.34 -13.84 1.18
N TYR A 33 -16.19 -15.14 1.40
CA TYR A 33 -16.98 -15.89 2.37
C TYR A 33 -16.72 -15.39 3.80
N ARG A 34 -15.45 -15.23 4.19
CA ARG A 34 -15.08 -14.68 5.50
C ARG A 34 -15.64 -13.27 5.69
N ASN A 35 -15.50 -12.40 4.69
CA ASN A 35 -16.02 -11.04 4.75
C ASN A 35 -17.55 -11.04 4.93
N TYR A 36 -18.26 -11.87 4.17
CA TYR A 36 -19.70 -12.00 4.29
C TYR A 36 -20.13 -12.50 5.68
N GLN A 37 -19.42 -13.46 6.27
CA GLN A 37 -19.70 -13.90 7.64
C GLN A 37 -19.50 -12.79 8.69
N LEU A 38 -18.53 -11.90 8.49
CA LEU A 38 -18.18 -10.84 9.44
C LEU A 38 -19.07 -9.59 9.31
N THR A 39 -19.27 -9.10 8.10
CA THR A 39 -19.91 -7.81 7.83
C THR A 39 -21.23 -7.93 7.08
N THR A 40 -21.67 -9.15 6.75
CA THR A 40 -22.81 -9.40 5.83
C THR A 40 -22.61 -8.80 4.43
N ASN A 41 -21.37 -8.43 4.08
CA ASN A 41 -20.99 -7.82 2.82
C ASN A 41 -19.80 -8.57 2.20
N LEU A 42 -19.93 -9.00 0.93
CA LEU A 42 -18.86 -9.72 0.21
C LEU A 42 -17.55 -8.91 0.15
N LEU A 43 -17.65 -7.58 0.05
CA LEU A 43 -16.48 -6.70 -0.02
C LEU A 43 -15.90 -6.39 1.36
N GLY A 44 -16.55 -6.80 2.45
CA GLY A 44 -16.04 -6.55 3.80
C GLY A 44 -16.23 -5.11 4.28
N VAL A 45 -17.01 -4.29 3.58
CA VAL A 45 -17.20 -2.86 3.91
C VAL A 45 -18.23 -2.71 5.03
N ASP A 46 -17.80 -2.12 6.15
CA ASP A 46 -18.66 -1.67 7.25
C ASP A 46 -19.15 -0.23 7.03
N GLU A 47 -20.24 0.17 7.70
CA GLU A 47 -20.79 1.54 7.63
C GLU A 47 -19.75 2.60 8.03
N LYS A 48 -18.86 2.28 8.98
CA LYS A 48 -17.78 3.19 9.41
C LYS A 48 -16.66 3.34 8.37
N GLU A 49 -16.45 2.33 7.52
CA GLU A 49 -15.42 2.35 6.46
C GLU A 49 -15.97 2.82 5.11
N TYR A 50 -17.30 2.95 5.01
CA TYR A 50 -17.97 3.42 3.82
C TYR A 50 -17.55 4.86 3.49
N GLY A 51 -16.99 5.06 2.30
CA GLY A 51 -16.51 6.37 1.85
C GLY A 51 -15.10 6.75 2.33
N THR A 52 -14.42 5.90 3.11
CA THR A 52 -13.05 6.18 3.57
C THR A 52 -12.06 6.20 2.41
N TYR A 53 -12.20 5.26 1.46
CA TYR A 53 -11.26 5.08 0.35
C TYR A 53 -11.72 5.68 -0.97
N SER A 54 -13.03 5.85 -1.18
CA SER A 54 -13.61 6.35 -2.43
C SER A 54 -13.82 7.86 -2.38
N ASN A 55 -13.58 8.57 -3.49
CA ASN A 55 -13.90 10.00 -3.59
C ASN A 55 -15.39 10.21 -3.31
N GLU A 56 -15.71 11.15 -2.41
CA GLU A 56 -17.09 11.46 -2.05
C GLU A 56 -17.82 12.19 -3.19
N LYS A 57 -17.06 12.92 -4.01
CA LYS A 57 -17.57 13.64 -5.18
C LYS A 57 -16.76 13.25 -6.40
N MET A 58 -17.46 12.98 -7.50
CA MET A 58 -16.85 12.58 -8.75
C MET A 58 -17.19 13.60 -9.83
N SER A 59 -16.18 14.34 -10.31
CA SER A 59 -16.33 15.31 -11.40
C SER A 59 -15.05 15.39 -12.23
N ALA A 60 -15.14 15.93 -13.44
CA ALA A 60 -13.95 16.11 -14.30
C ALA A 60 -12.86 16.98 -13.64
N LYS A 61 -13.25 18.00 -12.86
CA LYS A 61 -12.30 18.85 -12.12
C LYS A 61 -11.57 18.06 -11.02
N LEU A 62 -12.30 17.22 -10.29
CA LEU A 62 -11.74 16.38 -9.23
C LEU A 62 -10.89 15.24 -9.81
N LEU A 63 -11.29 14.67 -10.93
CA LEU A 63 -10.46 13.71 -11.67
C LEU A 63 -9.12 14.34 -12.06
N LEU A 64 -9.14 15.55 -12.63
CA LEU A 64 -7.91 16.26 -12.98
C LEU A 64 -7.04 16.55 -11.75
N SER A 65 -7.65 16.99 -10.65
CA SER A 65 -6.96 17.16 -9.35
C SER A 65 -6.27 15.86 -8.91
N SER A 66 -7.00 14.74 -8.90
CA SER A 66 -6.46 13.44 -8.52
C SER A 66 -5.35 12.96 -9.47
N VAL A 67 -5.50 13.15 -10.78
CA VAL A 67 -4.45 12.82 -11.77
C VAL A 67 -3.19 13.63 -11.51
N LEU A 68 -3.31 14.93 -11.24
CA LEU A 68 -2.16 15.80 -10.92
C LEU A 68 -1.48 15.34 -9.64
N LYS A 69 -2.24 15.09 -8.56
CA LYS A 69 -1.68 14.63 -7.28
C LYS A 69 -0.95 13.28 -7.43
N ASN A 70 -1.57 12.30 -8.09
CA ASN A 70 -0.97 10.99 -8.32
C ASN A 70 0.26 11.05 -9.24
N THR A 71 0.25 11.94 -10.25
CA THR A 71 1.43 12.19 -11.08
C THR A 71 2.57 12.79 -10.24
N GLY A 72 2.26 13.72 -9.35
CA GLY A 72 3.21 14.32 -8.41
C GLY A 72 3.94 13.29 -7.55
N ASN A 73 3.23 12.26 -7.08
CA ASN A 73 3.82 11.17 -6.29
C ASN A 73 4.93 10.39 -7.04
N HIS A 74 4.98 10.45 -8.38
CA HIS A 74 6.01 9.77 -9.16
C HIS A 74 7.17 10.67 -9.61
N ILE A 75 7.09 11.98 -9.41
CA ILE A 75 8.10 12.92 -9.93
C ILE A 75 9.31 13.08 -8.99
N GLY A 76 9.23 12.56 -7.76
CA GLY A 76 10.36 12.58 -6.83
C GLY A 76 11.56 11.78 -7.33
N VAL A 77 12.77 12.31 -7.10
CA VAL A 77 14.04 11.64 -7.38
C VAL A 77 14.90 11.63 -6.13
N PHE A 78 15.51 10.48 -5.84
CA PHE A 78 16.37 10.33 -4.67
C PHE A 78 17.52 11.36 -4.70
N HIS A 79 17.77 12.04 -3.58
CA HIS A 79 18.71 13.16 -3.43
C HIS A 79 18.44 14.44 -4.22
N LEU A 80 17.33 14.56 -4.98
CA LEU A 80 17.01 15.76 -5.75
C LEU A 80 15.76 16.49 -5.21
N LYS A 81 15.86 16.99 -3.99
CA LYS A 81 14.76 17.72 -3.31
C LYS A 81 14.16 18.89 -4.12
N PRO A 82 14.95 19.72 -4.83
CA PRO A 82 14.39 20.85 -5.59
C PRO A 82 13.37 20.44 -6.66
N LEU A 83 13.50 19.23 -7.24
CA LEU A 83 12.54 18.72 -8.22
C LEU A 83 11.18 18.42 -7.57
N SER A 84 11.18 17.83 -6.38
CA SER A 84 9.96 17.61 -5.59
C SER A 84 9.31 18.93 -5.18
N GLU A 85 10.09 19.91 -4.73
CA GLU A 85 9.57 21.25 -4.34
C GLU A 85 8.96 21.99 -5.54
N PHE A 86 9.63 21.96 -6.70
CA PHE A 86 9.13 22.52 -7.94
C PHE A 86 7.80 21.87 -8.36
N THR A 87 7.72 20.54 -8.26
CA THR A 87 6.52 19.76 -8.58
C THR A 87 5.36 20.10 -7.65
N ALA A 88 5.59 20.14 -6.34
CA ALA A 88 4.58 20.57 -5.36
C ALA A 88 4.04 21.95 -5.70
N SER A 89 4.93 22.92 -5.94
CA SER A 89 4.56 24.31 -6.23
C SER A 89 3.72 24.42 -7.51
N THR A 90 4.07 23.64 -8.54
CA THR A 90 3.37 23.59 -9.82
C THR A 90 1.97 23.01 -9.65
N ILE A 91 1.85 21.89 -8.92
CA ILE A 91 0.56 21.25 -8.68
C ILE A 91 -0.35 22.13 -7.82
N ILE A 92 0.19 22.80 -6.80
CA ILE A 92 -0.57 23.76 -5.98
C ILE A 92 -1.09 24.92 -6.85
N LYS A 93 -0.28 25.46 -7.77
CA LYS A 93 -0.73 26.50 -8.72
C LYS A 93 -1.88 26.03 -9.60
N TRP A 94 -1.79 24.82 -10.16
CA TRP A 94 -2.88 24.22 -10.95
C TRP A 94 -4.17 24.05 -10.13
N HIS A 95 -4.07 23.62 -8.88
CA HIS A 95 -5.25 23.49 -8.00
C HIS A 95 -5.91 24.84 -7.72
N LYS A 96 -5.11 25.90 -7.50
CA LYS A 96 -5.63 27.28 -7.38
C LYS A 96 -6.36 27.72 -8.66
N MET A 97 -5.81 27.43 -9.84
CA MET A 97 -6.45 27.75 -11.12
C MET A 97 -7.76 26.97 -11.33
N LEU A 98 -7.84 25.72 -10.88
CA LEU A 98 -9.05 24.90 -10.96
C LEU A 98 -10.12 25.26 -9.93
N GLY A 99 -9.77 26.09 -8.93
CA GLY A 99 -10.65 26.41 -7.80
C GLY A 99 -10.93 25.22 -6.89
N VAL A 100 -10.00 24.26 -6.83
CA VAL A 100 -10.13 23.03 -6.03
C VAL A 100 -9.18 23.10 -4.84
N ASN A 101 -9.69 22.83 -3.64
CA ASN A 101 -8.85 22.69 -2.46
C ASN A 101 -8.05 21.38 -2.55
N ILE A 102 -6.72 21.48 -2.62
CA ILE A 102 -5.81 20.32 -2.75
C ILE A 102 -5.82 19.40 -1.52
N ASN A 103 -6.21 19.92 -0.36
CA ASN A 103 -6.25 19.21 0.91
C ASN A 103 -7.69 18.94 1.39
N ASP A 104 -8.64 18.85 0.46
CA ASP A 104 -10.03 18.56 0.78
C ASP A 104 -10.19 17.11 1.29
N PRO A 105 -10.66 16.88 2.55
CA PRO A 105 -10.90 15.54 3.09
C PRO A 105 -11.90 14.70 2.28
N ALA A 106 -12.75 15.34 1.48
CA ALA A 106 -13.67 14.63 0.58
C ALA A 106 -12.95 13.86 -0.54
N ASN A 107 -11.70 14.25 -0.85
CA ASN A 107 -10.88 13.73 -1.95
C ASN A 107 -9.49 13.25 -1.52
N ASN A 108 -9.16 13.39 -0.24
CA ASN A 108 -7.94 12.90 0.39
C ASN A 108 -8.31 11.90 1.48
N TYR A 109 -7.49 10.87 1.63
CA TYR A 109 -7.69 9.88 2.67
C TYR A 109 -7.54 10.51 4.06
N TYR A 110 -8.55 10.34 4.91
CA TYR A 110 -8.64 10.95 6.25
C TYR A 110 -8.29 12.45 6.25
N LYS A 111 -7.19 12.82 6.93
CA LYS A 111 -6.71 14.20 7.08
C LYS A 111 -5.36 14.39 6.36
N ASP A 112 -5.03 13.48 5.46
CA ASP A 112 -3.76 13.54 4.74
C ASP A 112 -3.71 14.79 3.86
N LYS A 113 -2.61 15.51 4.00
CA LYS A 113 -2.29 16.66 3.17
C LYS A 113 -1.50 16.18 1.97
N TYR A 114 -1.70 16.86 0.86
CA TYR A 114 -0.87 16.65 -0.31
C TYR A 114 0.56 17.13 -0.04
N ASP A 115 1.53 16.24 -0.26
CA ASP A 115 2.95 16.54 -0.21
C ASP A 115 3.72 15.65 -1.20
N THR A 116 4.80 16.16 -1.76
CA THR A 116 5.73 15.43 -2.63
C THR A 116 7.14 15.34 -2.02
N LEU A 117 7.31 15.83 -0.80
CA LEU A 117 8.57 15.80 -0.04
C LEU A 117 8.75 14.53 0.80
N TYR A 118 7.92 13.50 0.56
CA TYR A 118 8.16 12.18 1.13
C TYR A 118 9.56 11.68 0.77
N ASN A 119 10.21 11.04 1.75
CA ASN A 119 11.54 10.50 1.52
C ASN A 119 11.46 9.44 0.41
N PRO A 120 12.16 9.61 -0.73
CA PRO A 120 12.08 8.66 -1.84
C PRO A 120 12.61 7.26 -1.50
N ALA A 121 13.32 7.10 -0.37
CA ALA A 121 13.78 5.82 0.14
C ALA A 121 12.82 5.16 1.16
N HIS A 122 11.67 5.77 1.44
CA HIS A 122 10.63 5.13 2.24
C HIS A 122 9.78 4.22 1.35
N GLU A 123 9.65 2.94 1.71
CA GLU A 123 9.01 1.92 0.86
C GLU A 123 7.56 2.24 0.47
N ASP A 124 6.82 2.88 1.37
CA ASP A 124 5.42 3.21 1.11
C ASP A 124 5.23 4.35 0.12
N ALA A 125 6.20 5.28 0.01
CA ALA A 125 6.07 6.50 -0.77
C ALA A 125 7.14 6.63 -1.88
N ALA A 126 7.91 5.57 -2.14
CA ALA A 126 8.98 5.58 -3.12
C ALA A 126 8.45 5.92 -4.53
N PRO A 127 8.95 6.99 -5.17
CA PRO A 127 8.53 7.42 -6.50
C PRO A 127 9.15 6.55 -7.60
N ASN A 128 8.39 6.30 -8.67
CA ASN A 128 8.86 5.54 -9.84
C ASN A 128 9.15 6.45 -11.05
N PHE A 129 9.91 7.53 -10.85
CA PHE A 129 10.11 8.59 -11.85
C PHE A 129 10.53 8.13 -13.24
N ILE A 130 11.61 7.33 -13.32
CA ILE A 130 12.14 6.85 -14.61
C ILE A 130 11.09 5.99 -15.32
N HIS A 131 10.45 5.09 -14.59
CA HIS A 131 9.43 4.21 -15.16
C HIS A 131 8.22 5.03 -15.62
N PHE A 132 7.78 6.01 -14.83
CA PHE A 132 6.69 6.92 -15.19
C PHE A 132 6.97 7.69 -16.50
N ILE A 133 8.18 8.22 -16.67
CA ILE A 133 8.60 8.87 -17.93
C ILE A 133 8.56 7.88 -19.10
N LEU A 134 9.13 6.68 -18.92
CA LEU A 134 9.16 5.66 -19.97
C LEU A 134 7.76 5.24 -20.40
N ILE A 135 6.83 5.05 -19.46
CA ILE A 135 5.42 4.73 -19.74
C ILE A 135 4.78 5.87 -20.53
N THR A 136 4.90 7.10 -20.03
CA THR A 136 4.29 8.29 -20.63
C THR A 136 4.81 8.52 -22.05
N ALA A 137 6.13 8.46 -22.25
CA ALA A 137 6.77 8.59 -23.56
C ALA A 137 6.36 7.46 -24.52
N SER A 138 6.26 6.22 -24.02
CA SER A 138 5.83 5.06 -24.81
C SER A 138 4.39 5.19 -25.28
N ILE A 139 3.49 5.64 -24.40
CA ILE A 139 2.09 5.92 -24.74
C ILE A 139 2.03 7.02 -25.80
N MET A 140 2.69 8.16 -25.59
CA MET A 140 2.71 9.27 -26.55
C MET A 140 3.23 8.82 -27.91
N LEU A 141 4.35 8.09 -27.95
CA LEU A 141 4.93 7.57 -29.18
C LEU A 141 3.95 6.66 -29.91
N ILE A 142 3.35 5.68 -29.22
CA ILE A 142 2.42 4.72 -29.84
C ILE A 142 1.14 5.41 -30.33
N VAL A 143 0.63 6.40 -29.60
CA VAL A 143 -0.53 7.20 -30.03
C VAL A 143 -0.21 7.96 -31.31
N VAL A 144 0.91 8.70 -31.35
CA VAL A 144 1.35 9.42 -32.57
C VAL A 144 1.55 8.44 -33.73
N GLN A 145 2.17 7.29 -33.46
CA GLN A 145 2.46 6.31 -34.49
C GLN A 145 1.24 5.53 -34.96
N THR A 146 0.16 5.49 -34.18
CA THR A 146 -1.13 4.93 -34.61
C THR A 146 -1.74 5.73 -35.76
N PHE A 147 -1.48 7.04 -35.83
CA PHE A 147 -1.92 7.88 -36.96
C PHE A 147 -1.00 7.78 -38.19
N LYS A 148 0.28 7.41 -38.00
CA LYS A 148 1.28 7.34 -39.08
C LYS A 148 1.50 5.93 -39.63
N ARG A 149 1.26 4.90 -38.83
CA ARG A 149 1.55 3.50 -39.12
C ARG A 149 0.42 2.60 -38.66
N LYS A 150 0.29 1.42 -39.26
CA LYS A 150 -0.63 0.39 -38.79
C LYS A 150 -0.08 -0.30 -37.54
N ILE A 151 -0.37 0.28 -36.37
CA ILE A 151 -0.06 -0.34 -35.07
C ILE A 151 -1.02 -1.52 -34.81
N PRO A 152 -0.53 -2.69 -34.36
CA PRO A 152 -1.38 -3.84 -34.04
C PRO A 152 -2.44 -3.48 -33.01
N LEU A 153 -3.66 -4.02 -33.19
CA LEU A 153 -4.79 -3.75 -32.30
C LEU A 153 -4.51 -4.17 -30.85
N GLN A 154 -3.71 -5.22 -30.64
CA GLN A 154 -3.28 -5.69 -29.32
C GLN A 154 -2.58 -4.59 -28.53
N VAL A 155 -1.68 -3.85 -29.18
CA VAL A 155 -0.91 -2.77 -28.56
C VAL A 155 -1.84 -1.61 -28.23
N LYS A 156 -2.76 -1.26 -29.13
CA LYS A 156 -3.76 -0.21 -28.89
C LYS A 156 -4.67 -0.55 -27.70
N LEU A 157 -5.11 -1.81 -27.58
CA LEU A 157 -5.88 -2.28 -26.43
C LEU A 157 -5.06 -2.21 -25.14
N LEU A 158 -3.77 -2.55 -25.17
CA LEU A 158 -2.90 -2.43 -24.00
C LEU A 158 -2.74 -0.96 -23.55
N VAL A 159 -2.51 -0.03 -24.49
CA VAL A 159 -2.48 1.41 -24.21
C VAL A 159 -3.78 1.87 -23.57
N PHE A 160 -4.92 1.49 -24.17
CA PHE A 160 -6.23 1.82 -23.64
C PHE A 160 -6.42 1.29 -22.22
N THR A 161 -6.07 0.03 -21.95
CA THR A 161 -6.18 -0.58 -20.63
C THR A 161 -5.35 0.17 -19.59
N ILE A 162 -4.10 0.54 -19.89
CA ILE A 162 -3.22 1.26 -18.95
C ILE A 162 -3.77 2.66 -18.66
N ILE A 163 -4.18 3.41 -19.69
CA ILE A 163 -4.77 4.75 -19.51
C ILE A 163 -6.07 4.66 -18.72
N PHE A 164 -6.94 3.71 -19.07
CA PHE A 164 -8.22 3.51 -18.40
C PHE A 164 -8.02 3.13 -16.94
N GLN A 165 -7.08 2.23 -16.63
CA GLN A 165 -6.73 1.88 -15.24
C GLN A 165 -6.26 3.10 -14.45
N GLY A 166 -5.34 3.90 -14.99
CA GLY A 166 -4.84 5.11 -14.32
C GLY A 166 -5.93 6.15 -14.07
N LEU A 167 -6.79 6.40 -15.07
CA LEU A 167 -7.90 7.34 -14.94
C LEU A 167 -8.97 6.83 -13.99
N PHE A 168 -9.34 5.55 -14.08
CA PHE A 168 -10.33 4.93 -13.19
C PHE A 168 -9.83 4.92 -11.73
N PHE A 169 -8.55 4.61 -11.52
CA PHE A 169 -7.91 4.71 -10.22
C PHE A 169 -8.01 6.13 -9.64
N CYS A 170 -7.66 7.15 -10.42
CA CYS A 170 -7.73 8.55 -9.99
C CYS A 170 -9.17 9.07 -9.81
N PHE A 171 -10.11 8.52 -10.58
CA PHE A 171 -11.53 8.88 -10.49
C PHE A 171 -12.18 8.30 -9.23
N TYR A 172 -11.89 7.05 -8.93
CA TYR A 172 -12.56 6.30 -7.87
C TYR A 172 -11.93 6.53 -6.48
N LEU A 173 -10.60 6.46 -6.36
CA LEU A 173 -9.93 6.46 -5.05
C LEU A 173 -9.56 7.88 -4.58
N LYS A 174 -9.73 8.13 -3.27
CA LYS A 174 -9.18 9.30 -2.58
C LYS A 174 -7.67 9.26 -2.65
N TYR A 175 -7.04 10.42 -2.76
CA TYR A 175 -5.58 10.53 -2.79
C TYR A 175 -4.94 10.04 -1.48
N GLN A 176 -3.88 9.24 -1.60
CA GLN A 176 -2.96 8.89 -0.52
C GLN A 176 -1.51 9.11 -0.99
N PRO A 177 -0.60 9.46 -0.07
CA PRO A 177 0.82 9.61 -0.41
C PRO A 177 1.46 8.29 -0.85
N PHE A 178 1.00 7.16 -0.32
CA PHE A 178 1.51 5.82 -0.63
C PHE A 178 0.83 5.14 -1.83
N HIS A 179 0.12 5.91 -2.67
CA HIS A 179 -0.47 5.41 -3.92
C HIS A 179 0.57 4.88 -4.91
N THR A 180 1.84 5.26 -4.79
CA THR A 180 2.92 4.73 -5.64
C THR A 180 2.96 3.21 -5.58
N ARG A 181 2.78 2.63 -4.38
CA ARG A 181 2.72 1.18 -4.14
C ARG A 181 1.52 0.52 -4.82
N LEU A 182 0.34 1.14 -4.75
CA LEU A 182 -0.88 0.61 -5.38
C LEU A 182 -0.81 0.64 -6.92
N GLN A 183 -0.06 1.58 -7.48
CA GLN A 183 0.11 1.73 -8.92
C GLN A 183 1.19 0.81 -9.52
N THR A 184 1.96 0.10 -8.69
CA THR A 184 3.02 -0.82 -9.12
C THR A 184 2.53 -1.87 -10.12
N ALA A 185 1.35 -2.45 -9.91
CA ALA A 185 0.79 -3.45 -10.83
C ALA A 185 0.54 -2.88 -12.23
N MET A 186 0.04 -1.64 -12.31
CA MET A 186 -0.14 -0.92 -13.58
C MET A 186 1.19 -0.61 -14.26
N PHE A 187 2.21 -0.23 -13.49
CA PHE A 187 3.56 0.01 -14.00
C PHE A 187 4.18 -1.27 -14.57
N LEU A 188 4.03 -2.41 -13.88
CA LEU A 188 4.48 -3.72 -14.38
C LEU A 188 3.78 -4.12 -15.68
N LEU A 189 2.46 -3.87 -15.78
CA LEU A 189 1.70 -4.12 -17.01
C LEU A 189 2.18 -3.27 -18.20
N ALA A 190 2.80 -2.11 -17.93
CA ALA A 190 3.34 -1.22 -18.96
C ALA A 190 4.74 -1.64 -19.48
N VAL A 191 5.42 -2.60 -18.86
CA VAL A 191 6.75 -3.05 -19.31
C VAL A 191 6.75 -3.56 -20.77
N PRO A 192 5.85 -4.48 -21.19
CA PRO A 192 5.77 -4.91 -22.59
C PRO A 192 5.48 -3.76 -23.55
N LEU A 193 4.74 -2.74 -23.10
CA LEU A 193 4.45 -1.56 -23.89
C LEU A 193 5.72 -0.74 -24.16
N ILE A 194 6.56 -0.55 -23.13
CA ILE A 194 7.84 0.14 -23.25
C ILE A 194 8.76 -0.61 -24.22
N CYS A 195 8.87 -1.93 -24.07
CA CYS A 195 9.67 -2.76 -24.98
C CYS A 195 9.18 -2.63 -26.43
N TYR A 196 7.86 -2.64 -26.66
CA TYR A 196 7.29 -2.45 -27.99
C TYR A 196 7.59 -1.04 -28.54
N ALA A 197 7.43 0.00 -27.73
CA ALA A 197 7.72 1.38 -28.13
C ALA A 197 9.18 1.56 -28.56
N VAL A 198 10.13 0.93 -27.87
CA VAL A 198 11.56 0.93 -28.26
C VAL A 198 11.75 0.36 -29.67
N THR A 199 10.98 -0.64 -30.10
CA THR A 199 11.10 -1.20 -31.47
C THR A 199 10.75 -0.19 -32.57
N LEU A 200 9.92 0.80 -32.26
CA LEU A 200 9.46 1.85 -33.18
C LEU A 200 10.48 2.98 -33.36
N LEU A 201 11.43 3.11 -32.44
CA LEU A 201 12.47 4.14 -32.46
C LEU A 201 13.53 3.86 -33.54
N SER A 202 14.31 4.90 -33.88
CA SER A 202 15.48 4.74 -34.76
C SER A 202 16.59 3.93 -34.07
N ASN A 203 17.51 3.35 -34.84
CA ASN A 203 18.62 2.55 -34.29
C ASN A 203 19.50 3.33 -33.31
N HIS A 204 19.64 4.65 -33.49
CA HIS A 204 20.38 5.49 -32.57
C HIS A 204 19.72 5.55 -31.18
N PHE A 205 18.41 5.80 -31.12
CA PHE A 205 17.66 5.84 -29.86
C PHE A 205 17.55 4.47 -29.19
N LYS A 206 17.48 3.37 -29.96
CA LYS A 206 17.54 2.00 -29.40
C LYS A 206 18.86 1.75 -28.69
N LYS A 207 19.98 2.09 -29.34
CA LYS A 207 21.32 1.99 -28.72
C LYS A 207 21.38 2.83 -27.45
N LEU A 208 20.89 4.08 -27.49
CA LEU A 208 20.84 4.93 -26.31
C LEU A 208 20.06 4.27 -25.16
N PHE A 209 18.88 3.71 -25.43
CA PHE A 209 18.07 3.01 -24.43
C PHE A 209 18.80 1.80 -23.82
N TYR A 210 19.47 1.00 -24.64
CA TYR A 210 20.27 -0.12 -24.14
C TYR A 210 21.45 0.34 -23.28
N TRP A 211 22.09 1.44 -23.65
CA TRP A 211 23.17 2.04 -22.87
C TRP A 211 22.69 2.66 -21.56
N THR A 212 21.47 3.22 -21.50
CA THR A 212 20.92 3.80 -20.27
C THR A 212 20.38 2.76 -19.30
N THR A 213 19.99 1.57 -19.79
CA THR A 213 19.37 0.51 -18.96
C THR A 213 20.24 0.09 -17.76
N PRO A 214 21.57 -0.15 -17.89
CA PRO A 214 22.43 -0.42 -16.74
C PRO A 214 22.42 0.70 -15.68
N PHE A 215 22.38 1.96 -16.08
CA PHE A 215 22.32 3.10 -15.14
C PHE A 215 21.00 3.15 -14.39
N ILE A 216 19.89 2.83 -15.06
CA ILE A 216 18.57 2.71 -14.42
C ILE A 216 18.60 1.60 -13.37
N PHE A 217 19.23 0.47 -13.69
CA PHE A 217 19.38 -0.64 -12.75
C PHE A 217 20.25 -0.27 -11.54
N VAL A 218 21.39 0.40 -11.76
CA VAL A 218 22.25 0.91 -10.67
C VAL A 218 21.49 1.91 -9.79
N TYR A 219 20.71 2.83 -10.38
CA TYR A 219 19.86 3.75 -9.62
C TYR A 219 18.82 3.01 -8.76
N ALA A 220 18.17 1.97 -9.30
CA ALA A 220 17.24 1.15 -8.53
C ALA A 220 17.93 0.45 -7.35
N LEU A 221 19.16 -0.07 -7.54
CA LEU A 221 19.96 -0.63 -6.45
C LEU A 221 20.30 0.40 -5.38
N MET A 222 20.62 1.65 -5.76
CA MET A 222 20.87 2.73 -4.80
C MET A 222 19.64 3.03 -3.93
N ILE A 223 18.42 3.02 -4.52
CA ILE A 223 17.17 3.20 -3.75
C ILE A 223 16.99 2.05 -2.76
N VAL A 224 17.19 0.80 -3.20
CA VAL A 224 17.04 -0.38 -2.33
C VAL A 224 18.06 -0.36 -1.20
N GLN A 225 19.31 0.00 -1.48
CA GLN A 225 20.34 0.13 -0.45
C GLN A 225 20.05 1.27 0.54
N GLY A 226 19.49 2.37 0.05
CA GLY A 226 19.11 3.54 0.85
C GLY A 226 17.80 3.38 1.62
N ASN A 227 17.10 2.25 1.50
CA ASN A 227 15.80 2.04 2.12
C ASN A 227 15.89 2.20 3.65
N LEU A 228 14.99 3.01 4.22
CA LEU A 228 15.01 3.34 5.65
C LEU A 228 14.61 2.17 6.55
N ASN A 229 13.65 1.36 6.09
CA ASN A 229 13.06 0.27 6.86
C ASN A 229 13.85 -1.03 6.65
N HIS A 230 14.39 -1.22 5.43
CA HIS A 230 15.06 -2.44 4.98
C HIS A 230 16.42 -2.16 4.30
N PRO A 231 17.38 -1.49 4.97
CA PRO A 231 18.69 -1.24 4.39
C PRO A 231 19.48 -2.55 4.28
N LEU A 232 19.84 -2.93 3.05
CA LEU A 232 20.52 -4.18 2.71
C LEU A 232 21.74 -4.48 3.63
N ASN A 233 22.48 -3.44 4.01
CA ASN A 233 23.70 -3.58 4.79
C ASN A 233 23.46 -3.83 6.30
N ALA A 234 22.37 -3.28 6.86
CA ALA A 234 22.09 -3.43 8.30
C ALA A 234 21.29 -4.69 8.62
N GLU A 235 20.61 -5.28 7.62
CA GLU A 235 19.82 -6.49 7.81
C GLU A 235 20.66 -7.75 7.95
N ILE A 236 21.88 -7.81 7.42
CA ILE A 236 22.64 -9.08 7.40
C ILE A 236 23.17 -9.45 8.79
N SER A 237 23.52 -8.47 9.63
CA SER A 237 24.17 -8.70 10.93
C SER A 237 23.20 -8.74 12.13
N LYS A 238 21.99 -8.21 12.00
CA LYS A 238 21.02 -8.12 13.09
C LYS A 238 20.20 -9.39 13.29
N SER A 239 19.82 -9.67 14.52
CA SER A 239 18.89 -10.76 14.85
C SER A 239 17.50 -10.48 14.26
N ARG A 240 16.70 -11.54 14.07
CA ARG A 240 15.33 -11.41 13.57
C ARG A 240 14.46 -10.49 14.43
N SER A 241 14.65 -10.51 15.76
CA SER A 241 13.93 -9.64 16.70
C SER A 241 14.23 -8.16 16.44
N GLU A 242 15.50 -7.80 16.29
CA GLU A 242 15.92 -6.42 16.05
C GLU A 242 15.45 -5.90 14.68
N LYS A 243 15.31 -6.78 13.69
CA LYS A 243 14.84 -6.40 12.35
C LYS A 243 13.41 -5.84 12.35
N TYR A 244 12.53 -6.36 13.22
CA TYR A 244 11.16 -5.85 13.35
C TYR A 244 11.10 -4.39 13.80
N PHE A 245 12.16 -3.89 14.44
CA PHE A 245 12.23 -2.54 15.00
C PHE A 245 13.22 -1.64 14.26
N MET A 246 13.62 -1.96 13.03
CA MET A 246 14.59 -1.14 12.28
C MET A 246 14.18 0.32 12.14
N ALA A 247 12.90 0.58 11.88
CA ALA A 247 12.34 1.93 11.79
C ALA A 247 12.22 2.62 13.17
N LYS A 248 12.11 1.85 14.26
CA LYS A 248 11.91 2.36 15.63
C LYS A 248 12.75 1.55 16.64
N PRO A 249 14.09 1.65 16.61
CA PRO A 249 14.96 0.73 17.38
C PRO A 249 14.72 0.79 18.90
N TRP A 250 14.32 1.95 19.43
CA TRP A 250 14.03 2.13 20.84
C TRP A 250 12.86 1.29 21.37
N LEU A 251 12.01 0.73 20.50
CA LEU A 251 10.88 -0.13 20.91
C LEU A 251 11.32 -1.56 21.18
N HIS A 252 12.45 -1.99 20.62
CA HIS A 252 12.92 -3.37 20.73
C HIS A 252 13.02 -3.81 22.19
N ASP A 253 13.63 -3.00 23.04
CA ASP A 253 13.89 -3.36 24.43
C ASP A 253 12.58 -3.45 25.26
N GLU A 254 11.61 -2.58 24.97
CA GLU A 254 10.29 -2.62 25.61
C GLU A 254 9.53 -3.91 25.25
N TYR A 255 9.52 -4.26 23.96
CA TYR A 255 8.85 -5.47 23.46
C TYR A 255 9.57 -6.74 23.92
N ALA A 256 10.90 -6.77 23.88
CA ALA A 256 11.70 -7.89 24.34
C ALA A 256 11.47 -8.15 25.84
N GLY A 257 11.45 -7.09 26.66
CA GLY A 257 11.19 -7.20 28.09
C GLY A 257 9.80 -7.75 28.42
N ILE A 258 8.77 -7.32 27.68
CA ILE A 258 7.40 -7.84 27.85
C ILE A 258 7.28 -9.28 27.37
N SER A 259 7.80 -9.60 26.18
CA SER A 259 7.78 -10.97 25.65
C SER A 259 8.53 -11.93 26.58
N GLN A 260 9.68 -11.52 27.14
CA GLN A 260 10.41 -12.31 28.13
C GLN A 260 9.58 -12.55 29.40
N LYS A 261 8.87 -11.54 29.92
CA LYS A 261 7.96 -11.70 31.08
C LYS A 261 6.83 -12.67 30.78
N ILE A 262 6.16 -12.56 29.63
CA ILE A 262 5.09 -13.47 29.19
C ILE A 262 5.62 -14.91 29.17
N ASN A 263 6.78 -15.14 28.54
CA ASN A 263 7.39 -16.46 28.42
C ASN A 263 7.86 -17.04 29.77
N THR A 264 8.39 -16.20 30.66
CA THR A 264 8.91 -16.62 31.98
C THR A 264 7.78 -16.98 32.93
N LEU A 265 6.69 -16.22 32.90
CA LEU A 265 5.49 -16.44 33.71
C LEU A 265 4.56 -17.50 33.09
N LYS A 266 4.90 -18.00 31.89
CA LYS A 266 4.14 -19.00 31.13
C LYS A 266 2.69 -18.59 30.91
N TYR A 267 2.48 -17.30 30.60
CA TYR A 267 1.15 -16.80 30.27
C TYR A 267 0.70 -17.34 28.92
N THR A 268 -0.53 -17.83 28.89
CA THR A 268 -1.12 -18.50 27.72
C THR A 268 -2.16 -17.60 27.07
N ASN A 269 -3.04 -16.97 27.85
CA ASN A 269 -4.07 -16.08 27.33
C ASN A 269 -3.64 -14.63 27.51
N VAL A 270 -3.17 -14.00 26.45
CA VAL A 270 -2.65 -12.62 26.48
C VAL A 270 -3.70 -11.68 25.90
N GLY A 271 -4.28 -10.84 26.76
CA GLY A 271 -5.22 -9.80 26.37
C GLY A 271 -4.49 -8.70 25.58
N LEU A 272 -5.05 -8.27 24.45
CA LEU A 272 -4.48 -7.23 23.60
C LEU A 272 -5.43 -6.03 23.48
N THR A 273 -4.95 -4.86 23.90
CA THR A 273 -5.59 -3.57 23.62
C THR A 273 -4.70 -2.79 22.67
N LEU A 274 -5.02 -2.84 21.38
CA LEU A 274 -4.26 -2.13 20.35
C LEU A 274 -4.75 -0.71 20.18
N GLY A 275 -3.82 0.21 19.94
CA GLY A 275 -4.13 1.60 19.64
C GLY A 275 -4.62 1.76 18.20
N ASP A 276 -4.83 3.01 17.78
CA ASP A 276 -5.03 3.32 16.37
C ASP A 276 -3.67 3.71 15.75
N GLY A 277 -3.26 3.06 14.64
CA GLY A 277 -2.23 3.56 13.71
C GLY A 277 -0.93 2.73 13.59
N ASP A 278 0.15 3.38 13.13
CA ASP A 278 1.43 2.75 12.72
C ASP A 278 2.32 2.26 13.89
N ASN A 279 1.72 2.00 15.05
CA ASN A 279 2.40 1.71 16.31
C ASN A 279 2.06 0.34 16.90
N ASP A 280 1.25 -0.46 16.22
CA ASP A 280 0.87 -1.79 16.68
C ASP A 280 1.83 -2.85 16.10
N PHE A 281 2.82 -3.23 16.90
CA PHE A 281 3.79 -4.28 16.56
C PHE A 281 3.44 -5.61 17.24
N GLU A 282 2.15 -5.99 17.21
CA GLU A 282 1.64 -7.20 17.90
C GLU A 282 2.43 -8.47 17.58
N TYR A 283 2.87 -8.61 16.32
CA TYR A 283 3.62 -9.76 15.84
C TYR A 283 4.96 -9.95 16.55
N ALA A 284 5.57 -8.87 17.07
CA ALA A 284 6.83 -8.93 17.78
C ALA A 284 6.69 -9.55 19.19
N LEU A 285 5.47 -9.60 19.74
CA LEU A 285 5.20 -10.26 21.03
C LEU A 285 5.20 -11.79 20.93
N PHE A 286 4.78 -12.32 19.77
CA PHE A 286 4.47 -13.73 19.58
C PHE A 286 5.52 -14.48 18.77
N THR A 287 6.78 -14.07 18.84
CA THR A 287 7.89 -14.73 18.13
C THR A 287 8.12 -16.18 18.57
N ASN A 288 7.72 -16.53 19.80
CA ASN A 288 7.86 -17.87 20.39
C ASN A 288 6.56 -18.71 20.35
N CYS A 289 5.54 -18.31 19.57
CA CYS A 289 4.24 -19.01 19.52
C CYS A 289 4.31 -20.47 19.05
N TYR A 290 5.39 -20.87 18.39
CA TYR A 290 5.63 -22.26 18.00
C TYR A 290 6.17 -23.13 19.15
N SER A 291 6.79 -22.50 20.15
CA SER A 291 7.44 -23.19 21.29
C SER A 291 6.59 -23.14 22.56
N GLN A 292 5.71 -22.14 22.69
CA GLN A 292 4.74 -22.01 23.77
C GLN A 292 3.35 -21.69 23.19
N PRO A 293 2.28 -22.37 23.63
CA PRO A 293 0.94 -22.08 23.18
C PRO A 293 0.49 -20.73 23.76
N ILE A 294 0.66 -19.67 22.98
CA ILE A 294 0.18 -18.33 23.30
C ILE A 294 -1.07 -18.05 22.47
N ASN A 295 -2.14 -17.68 23.15
CA ASN A 295 -3.44 -17.34 22.60
C ASN A 295 -3.67 -15.82 22.73
N PRO A 296 -3.54 -15.04 21.65
CA PRO A 296 -3.86 -13.61 21.66
C PRO A 296 -5.38 -13.40 21.77
N VAL A 297 -5.81 -12.63 22.76
CA VAL A 297 -7.21 -12.32 23.02
C VAL A 297 -7.41 -10.82 22.86
N TYR A 298 -7.99 -10.38 21.75
CA TYR A 298 -8.29 -8.95 21.57
C TYR A 298 -9.40 -8.52 22.53
N ILE A 299 -9.14 -7.49 23.33
CA ILE A 299 -10.08 -6.92 24.30
C ILE A 299 -10.42 -5.48 23.89
N GLU A 300 -11.59 -4.99 24.32
CA GLU A 300 -12.08 -3.64 23.98
C GLU A 300 -12.26 -3.38 22.47
N VAL A 301 -12.46 -4.43 21.66
CA VAL A 301 -12.72 -4.32 20.22
C VAL A 301 -14.04 -3.59 19.96
N ASN A 302 -13.96 -2.43 19.33
CA ASN A 302 -15.09 -1.50 19.09
C ASN A 302 -15.52 -1.39 17.61
N ASN A 303 -15.09 -2.36 16.79
CA ASN A 303 -15.41 -2.45 15.35
C ASN A 303 -16.28 -3.69 15.05
N TYR A 304 -16.63 -3.88 13.78
CA TYR A 304 -17.50 -4.98 13.35
C TYR A 304 -16.96 -6.39 13.64
N THR A 305 -15.65 -6.55 13.85
CA THR A 305 -15.05 -7.88 14.15
C THR A 305 -15.37 -8.35 15.56
N GLN A 306 -15.90 -7.48 16.43
CA GLN A 306 -16.38 -7.86 17.77
C GLN A 306 -17.32 -9.08 17.73
N LYS A 307 -18.14 -9.21 16.67
CA LYS A 307 -19.09 -10.33 16.49
C LYS A 307 -18.42 -11.68 16.23
N ALA A 308 -17.18 -11.67 15.74
CA ALA A 308 -16.43 -12.86 15.36
C ALA A 308 -15.59 -13.43 16.50
N HIS A 309 -15.40 -12.65 17.57
CA HIS A 309 -14.55 -13.05 18.67
C HIS A 309 -15.33 -13.90 19.68
N HIS A 310 -14.84 -15.14 19.88
CA HIS A 310 -15.11 -15.88 21.10
C HIS A 310 -14.27 -15.27 22.21
N PHE A 311 -14.82 -14.32 22.95
CA PHE A 311 -14.14 -13.74 24.11
C PHE A 311 -13.92 -14.83 25.16
N THR A 312 -12.69 -15.33 25.26
CA THR A 312 -12.29 -16.22 26.36
C THR A 312 -12.29 -15.43 27.65
N SER A 313 -12.97 -15.93 28.67
CA SER A 313 -13.18 -15.21 29.93
C SER A 313 -11.97 -15.18 30.86
N ASN A 314 -10.89 -15.89 30.54
CA ASN A 314 -9.71 -15.94 31.37
C ASN A 314 -8.48 -15.43 30.61
N VAL A 315 -8.11 -14.20 30.88
CA VAL A 315 -6.88 -13.57 30.42
C VAL A 315 -5.87 -13.60 31.57
N ASP A 316 -4.63 -14.04 31.29
CA ASP A 316 -3.55 -14.14 32.27
C ASP A 316 -2.85 -12.79 32.49
N CYS A 317 -2.71 -11.99 31.43
CA CYS A 317 -2.20 -10.63 31.47
C CYS A 317 -2.74 -9.80 30.30
N ILE A 318 -2.70 -8.47 30.41
CA ILE A 318 -3.09 -7.57 29.32
C ILE A 318 -1.86 -6.81 28.82
N VAL A 319 -1.71 -6.74 27.51
CA VAL A 319 -0.72 -5.90 26.82
C VAL A 319 -1.47 -4.80 26.06
N SER A 320 -1.12 -3.56 26.34
CA SER A 320 -1.76 -2.38 25.74
C SER A 320 -0.75 -1.52 25.01
N THR A 321 -1.06 -1.13 23.78
CA THR A 321 -0.44 -0.02 23.05
C THR A 321 -1.35 1.20 22.99
N ALA A 322 -2.63 1.06 23.33
CA ALA A 322 -3.62 2.12 23.25
C ALA A 322 -3.54 3.15 24.39
N ALA A 323 -3.19 2.72 25.60
CA ALA A 323 -3.20 3.60 26.77
C ALA A 323 -2.24 3.17 27.89
N ASN A 324 -1.59 4.16 28.49
CA ASN A 324 -0.79 4.04 29.72
C ASN A 324 -1.64 4.44 30.94
N LYS A 325 -2.49 3.52 31.41
CA LYS A 325 -3.34 3.71 32.60
C LYS A 325 -2.67 3.05 33.82
N PRO A 326 -3.02 3.47 35.05
CA PRO A 326 -2.56 2.77 36.26
C PRO A 326 -3.08 1.33 36.35
N PHE A 327 -4.29 1.08 35.85
CA PHE A 327 -4.93 -0.23 35.82
C PHE A 327 -5.91 -0.36 34.65
N ILE A 328 -6.26 -1.60 34.30
CA ILE A 328 -7.32 -1.98 33.36
C ILE A 328 -8.23 -2.99 34.06
N ASP A 329 -9.54 -2.74 34.04
CA ASP A 329 -10.55 -3.67 34.56
C ASP A 329 -11.10 -4.49 33.40
N TYR A 330 -10.99 -5.83 33.48
CA TYR A 330 -11.50 -6.75 32.47
C TYR A 330 -12.20 -7.94 33.14
N GLN A 331 -13.48 -8.12 32.81
CA GLN A 331 -14.35 -9.20 33.33
C GLN A 331 -14.29 -9.39 34.86
N GLY A 332 -14.31 -8.29 35.61
CA GLY A 332 -14.32 -8.32 37.07
C GLY A 332 -12.94 -8.54 37.72
N LYS A 333 -11.86 -8.63 36.94
CA LYS A 333 -10.47 -8.62 37.41
C LYS A 333 -9.82 -7.28 37.10
N ARG A 334 -9.03 -6.77 38.04
CA ARG A 334 -8.22 -5.56 37.87
C ARG A 334 -6.77 -5.94 37.61
N PHE A 335 -6.21 -5.47 36.50
CA PHE A 335 -4.82 -5.66 36.12
C PHE A 335 -4.07 -4.34 36.30
N TYR A 336 -2.95 -4.36 37.01
CA TYR A 336 -2.13 -3.19 37.33
C TYR A 336 -0.95 -3.07 36.38
N ASN A 337 -0.63 -1.85 35.96
CA ASN A 337 0.47 -1.57 35.05
C ASN A 337 1.83 -1.88 35.70
N GLN A 338 2.63 -2.72 35.05
CA GLN A 338 3.91 -3.22 35.56
C GLN A 338 5.11 -2.40 35.05
N ASN A 339 4.88 -1.48 34.12
CA ASN A 339 5.91 -0.79 33.35
C ASN A 339 5.39 0.56 32.82
N ALA A 340 4.85 1.39 33.71
CA ALA A 340 4.33 2.72 33.36
C ALA A 340 5.38 3.66 32.75
N GLY A 341 6.67 3.37 32.92
CA GLY A 341 7.79 4.11 32.33
C GLY A 341 8.07 3.78 30.85
N ASN A 342 7.44 2.75 30.28
CA ASN A 342 7.55 2.46 28.85
C ASN A 342 6.89 3.58 28.01
N LYS A 343 7.35 3.75 26.78
CA LYS A 343 6.87 4.80 25.88
C LYS A 343 5.68 4.38 25.05
N LEU A 344 5.57 3.09 24.69
CA LEU A 344 4.53 2.64 23.77
C LEU A 344 3.78 1.40 24.24
N ILE A 345 4.47 0.44 24.86
CA ILE A 345 3.87 -0.84 25.19
C ILE A 345 3.87 -1.11 26.70
N TYR A 346 2.70 -1.47 27.21
CA TYR A 346 2.42 -1.61 28.64
C TYR A 346 1.88 -3.00 28.95
N LEU A 347 2.41 -3.62 29.99
CA LEU A 347 2.00 -4.92 30.52
C LEU A 347 1.22 -4.70 31.81
N TYR A 348 0.04 -5.29 31.90
CA TYR A 348 -0.82 -5.25 33.07
C TYR A 348 -1.01 -6.67 33.61
N ARG A 349 -0.89 -6.79 34.93
CA ARG A 349 -1.01 -8.05 35.68
C ARG A 349 -1.93 -7.90 36.87
#